data_AF-A0A960SQJ8-F1
#
_entry.id   AF-A0A960SQJ8-F1
#
_cell.length_a   1.000
_cell.length_b   1.000
_cell.length_c   1.000
_cell.angle_alpha   90.00
_cell.angle_beta   90.00
_cell.angle_gamma   90.00
#
_symmetry.space_group_name_H-M   'P 1'
#
loop_
_entity.id
_entity.type
_entity.pdbx_description
1 polymer ?
#
loop_
_entity_poly.entity_id
_entity_poly.type
_entity_poly.pdbx_seq_one_letter_code
_entity_poly.pdbx_strand_id
1 'polypeptide(L)' 'MSQATRLLAAMERGEIQAADELLPLVYEELRQVARARLAGERAGQTLQPTALVHEAWLRLLGEE' A
#
# COMPACT_ATOMS: atom_id res chain seq x y z
N MET A 1 13.06 7.24 -12.58
CA MET A 1 11.66 6.78 -12.68
C MET A 1 11.54 5.46 -11.95
N SER A 2 10.65 5.35 -10.95
CA SER A 2 10.44 4.09 -10.23
C SER A 2 9.65 3.10 -11.09
N GLN A 3 9.70 1.80 -10.74
CA GLN A 3 8.88 0.77 -11.38
C GLN A 3 7.39 1.07 -11.25
N ALA A 4 6.94 1.53 -10.07
CA ALA A 4 5.56 1.94 -9.83
C ALA A 4 5.11 3.08 -10.77
N THR A 5 5.95 4.10 -10.97
CA THR A 5 5.62 5.20 -11.92
C THR A 5 5.47 4.71 -13.36
N ARG A 6 6.25 3.70 -13.77
CA ARG A 6 6.11 3.10 -15.11
C ARG A 6 4.82 2.30 -15.25
N LEU A 7 4.44 1.53 -14.23
CA LEU A 7 3.23 0.73 -14.21
C LEU A 7 1.97 1.62 -14.17
N LEU A 8 1.98 2.70 -13.40
CA LEU A 8 0.91 3.71 -13.42
C LEU A 8 0.71 4.30 -14.83
N ALA A 9 1.80 4.70 -15.50
CA ALA A 9 1.72 5.19 -16.88
C ALA A 9 1.24 4.13 -17.88
N ALA A 10 1.50 2.84 -17.64
CA ALA A 10 0.99 1.74 -18.46
C ALA A 10 -0.51 1.50 -18.24
N MET A 11 -0.99 1.61 -17.00
CA MET A 11 -2.42 1.56 -16.68
C MET A 11 -3.19 2.70 -17.36
N GLU A 12 -2.65 3.92 -17.39
CA GLU A 12 -3.25 5.05 -18.11
C GLU A 12 -3.41 4.78 -19.62
N ARG A 13 -2.56 3.93 -20.20
CA ARG A 13 -2.66 3.48 -21.60
C ARG A 13 -3.60 2.29 -21.80
N GLY A 14 -4.25 1.79 -20.74
CA GLY A 14 -5.17 0.66 -20.80
C GLY A 14 -4.52 -0.73 -20.67
N GLU A 15 -3.25 -0.80 -20.27
CA GLU A 15 -2.55 -2.09 -20.06
C GLU A 15 -3.01 -2.72 -18.73
N ILE A 16 -4.05 -3.54 -18.77
CA ILE A 16 -4.68 -4.15 -17.58
C ILE A 16 -3.68 -4.92 -16.72
N GLN A 17 -2.71 -5.59 -17.34
CA GLN A 17 -1.67 -6.36 -16.64
C GLN A 17 -0.77 -5.49 -15.75
N ALA A 18 -0.65 -4.19 -16.05
CA ALA A 18 0.13 -3.27 -15.22
C ALA A 18 -0.49 -3.09 -13.83
N ALA A 19 -1.80 -3.29 -13.67
CA ALA A 19 -2.46 -3.27 -12.36
C ALA A 19 -2.03 -4.46 -11.50
N ASP A 20 -1.96 -5.66 -12.08
CA ASP A 20 -1.54 -6.89 -11.39
C ASP A 20 -0.08 -6.80 -10.92
N GLU A 21 0.77 -6.11 -11.69
CA GLU A 21 2.17 -5.87 -11.32
C GLU A 21 2.32 -4.72 -10.30
N LEU A 22 1.42 -3.73 -10.31
CA LEU A 22 1.48 -2.57 -9.43
C LEU A 22 1.00 -2.91 -8.01
N LEU A 23 -0.06 -3.72 -7.88
CA LEU A 23 -0.69 -4.03 -6.59
C LEU A 23 0.30 -4.59 -5.54
N PRO A 24 1.17 -5.58 -5.85
CA PRO A 24 2.14 -6.09 -4.89
C PRO A 24 3.15 -5.02 -4.43
N LEU A 25 3.56 -4.11 -5.33
CA LEU A 25 4.50 -3.04 -5.01
C LEU A 25 3.87 -2.03 -4.05
N VAL A 26 2.65 -1.60 -4.33
CA VAL A 26 1.90 -0.68 -3.45
C VAL A 26 1.67 -1.32 -2.07
N TYR A 27 1.29 -2.59 -2.04
CA TYR A 27 1.06 -3.30 -0.79
C TYR A 27 2.34 -3.41 0.07
N GLU A 28 3.49 -3.68 -0.54
CA GLU A 28 4.76 -3.74 0.19
C GLU A 28 5.15 -2.38 0.77
N GLU A 29 5.02 -1.30 0.00
CA GLU A 29 5.30 0.06 0.50
C GLU A 29 4.40 0.43 1.68
N LEU A 30 3.10 0.15 1.58
CA LEU A 30 2.15 0.38 2.68
C LEU A 30 2.52 -0.43 3.93
N ARG A 31 2.97 -1.69 3.77
CA ARG A 31 3.46 -2.51 4.89
C ARG A 31 4.70 -1.90 5.53
N GLN A 32 5.64 -1.37 4.75
CA GLN A 32 6.84 -0.72 5.27
C GLN A 32 6.51 0.55 6.05
N VAL A 33 5.63 1.40 5.52
CA VAL A 33 5.14 2.59 6.22
C VAL A 33 4.43 2.21 7.52
N ALA A 34 3.56 1.19 7.51
CA ALA A 34 2.87 0.70 8.69
C ALA A 34 3.85 0.16 9.76
N ARG A 35 4.87 -0.61 9.35
CA ARG A 35 5.93 -1.09 10.26
C ARG A 35 6.70 0.06 10.88
N ALA A 36 7.12 1.03 10.07
CA ALA A 36 7.85 2.20 10.56
C ALA A 36 7.03 3.02 11.56
N ARG A 37 5.73 3.18 11.29
CA ARG A 37 4.81 3.90 12.18
C ARG A 37 4.61 3.16 13.51
N LEU A 38 4.42 1.84 13.46
CA LEU A 38 4.25 1.00 14.65
C LEU A 38 5.53 0.83 15.47
N ALA A 39 6.71 0.94 14.86
CA ALA A 39 7.99 0.85 15.56
C ALA A 39 8.20 1.99 16.59
N GLY A 40 7.53 3.13 16.41
CA GLY A 40 7.56 4.26 17.35
C GLY A 40 6.55 4.18 18.49
N GLU A 41 5.68 3.17 18.48
CA GLU A 41 4.60 3.01 19.48
C GLU A 41 5.06 2.21 20.71
N ARG A 42 4.28 2.30 21.80
CA ARG A 42 4.60 1.61 23.05
C ARG A 42 4.64 0.08 22.87
N ALA A 43 5.63 -0.55 23.50
CA ALA A 43 5.73 -2.00 23.59
C ALA A 43 4.44 -2.59 24.21
N GLY A 44 3.91 -3.65 23.60
CA GLY A 44 2.68 -4.34 24.05
C GLY A 44 1.43 -4.06 23.20
N GLN A 45 1.54 -3.27 22.12
CA GLN A 45 0.45 -3.14 21.15
C GLN A 45 0.19 -4.46 20.41
N THR A 46 -1.09 -4.80 20.21
CA THR A 46 -1.53 -5.97 19.44
C THR A 46 -1.80 -5.64 17.97
N LEU A 47 -1.76 -4.35 17.62
CA LEU A 47 -2.06 -3.86 16.27
C LEU A 47 -0.99 -4.34 15.29
N GLN A 48 -1.43 -5.09 14.29
CA GLN A 48 -0.56 -5.61 13.24
C GLN A 48 -0.40 -4.57 12.12
N PRO A 49 0.78 -4.47 11.47
CA PRO A 49 0.97 -3.59 10.32
C PRO A 49 -0.06 -3.82 9.21
N THR A 50 -0.51 -5.06 9.00
CA THR A 50 -1.54 -5.40 8.02
C THR A 50 -2.90 -4.77 8.33
N ALA A 51 -3.24 -4.55 9.61
CA ALA A 51 -4.48 -3.89 9.99
C ALA A 51 -4.48 -2.41 9.57
N LEU A 52 -3.34 -1.71 9.75
CA LEU A 52 -3.17 -0.34 9.28
C LEU A 52 -3.25 -0.23 7.75
N VAL A 53 -2.71 -1.21 7.03
CA VAL A 53 -2.80 -1.24 5.56
C VAL A 53 -4.25 -1.41 5.09
N HIS A 54 -5.04 -2.27 5.75
CA HIS A 54 -6.46 -2.44 5.44
C HIS A 54 -7.26 -1.16 5.74
N GLU A 55 -7.06 -0.52 6.88
CA GLU A 55 -7.70 0.75 7.23
C GLU A 55 -7.36 1.84 6.20
N ALA A 56 -6.09 1.97 5.80
CA ALA A 56 -5.67 2.91 4.78
C ALA A 56 -6.33 2.63 3.41
N TRP A 57 -6.54 1.36 3.07
CA TRP A 57 -7.23 0.96 1.85
C TRP A 57 -8.70 1.38 1.85
N LEU A 58 -9.42 1.12 2.95
CA LEU A 58 -10.83 1.53 3.11
C LEU A 58 -10.99 3.05 3.00
N ARG A 59 -10.10 3.82 3.64
CA ARG A 59 -10.07 5.28 3.54
C ARG A 59 -9.84 5.79 2.12
N LEU A 60 -8.94 5.14 1.37
CA LEU A 60 -8.64 5.51 -0.01
C LEU A 60 -9.86 5.31 -0.94
N LEU A 61 -10.66 4.27 -0.68
CA LEU A 61 -11.89 4.00 -1.42
C LEU A 61 -13.07 4.89 -0.98
N GLY A 62 -12.90 5.72 0.06
CA GLY A 62 -13.98 6.52 0.62
C GLY A 62 -15.04 5.70 1.35
N GLU A 63 -14.67 4.52 1.85
CA GLU A 63 -15.56 3.64 2.62
C GLU A 63 -15.59 4.00 4.13
N GLU A 64 -15.11 5.19 4.51
CA GLU A 64 -15.17 5.80 5.86
C GLU A 64 -15.65 7.26 5.82
#